data_AF-A0A146LL04-F1
#
_entry.id   AF-A0A146LL04-F1
#
_cell.length_a   1.000
_cell.length_b   1.000
_cell.length_c   1.000
_cell.angle_alpha   90.00
_cell.angle_beta   90.00
_cell.angle_gamma   90.00
#
_symmetry.space_group_name_H-M   'P 1'
#
loop_
_entity.id
_entity.type
_entity.pdbx_description
1 polymer ?
#
loop_
_entity_poly.entity_id
_entity_poly.type
_entity_poly.pdbx_seq_one_letter_code
_entity_poly.pdbx_strand_id
1 'polypeptide(L)'
;VDSCRALFKPRPERRRLFLLLCLLAMSLYTFQRDEKPMLYLFAQNKFNWDVSAFSSFRTFQSAFFVGGLLIGGPILVRGLKLKDTFIIMIGALSHLVARIIFIAGNSPKWLYGGAVTACLGPVVPSVLRSFVSKLIPSSDRGKVFAMLTVTDTAVPMISGTIYVLVYKAALTTYPELLFLVTLVT
;
A
#
# COMPACT_ATOMS: atom_id res chain seq x y z
N VAL A 1 -26.56 3.52 -2.75
CA VAL A 1 -27.31 3.43 -1.47
C VAL A 1 -27.22 2.03 -0.84
N ASP A 2 -27.48 0.95 -1.58
CA ASP A 2 -27.44 -0.42 -1.04
C ASP A 2 -26.06 -0.89 -0.55
N SER A 3 -24.98 -0.47 -1.20
CA SER A 3 -23.61 -0.80 -0.77
C SER A 3 -23.24 -0.14 0.55
N CYS A 4 -23.62 1.12 0.75
CA CYS A 4 -23.45 1.81 2.04
C CYS A 4 -24.28 1.15 3.14
N ARG A 5 -25.53 0.79 2.82
CA ARG A 5 -26.39 0.08 3.78
C ARG A 5 -25.81 -1.29 4.16
N ALA A 6 -25.25 -2.02 3.19
CA ALA A 6 -24.57 -3.28 3.45
C ALA A 6 -23.32 -3.09 4.34
N LEU A 7 -22.54 -2.03 4.14
CA LEU A 7 -21.37 -1.75 4.96
C LEU A 7 -21.73 -1.48 6.43
N PHE A 8 -22.71 -0.60 6.67
CA PHE A 8 -23.08 -0.16 8.02
C PHE A 8 -24.10 -1.06 8.74
N LYS A 9 -24.55 -2.13 8.08
CA LYS A 9 -25.45 -3.13 8.67
C LYS A 9 -24.88 -3.67 10.00
N PRO A 10 -25.67 -3.70 11.09
CA PRO A 10 -25.27 -4.34 12.33
C PRO A 10 -24.93 -5.81 12.10
N ARG A 11 -23.82 -6.27 12.69
CA ARG A 11 -23.35 -7.66 12.58
C ARG A 11 -22.89 -8.14 13.96
N PRO A 12 -23.15 -9.43 14.30
CA PRO A 12 -22.67 -10.01 15.56
C PRO A 12 -21.13 -10.01 15.63
N GLU A 13 -20.59 -10.22 16.83
CA GLU A 13 -19.15 -10.43 17.07
C GLU A 13 -18.25 -9.28 16.59
N ARG A 14 -18.74 -8.04 16.61
CA ARG A 14 -17.99 -6.84 16.15
C ARG A 14 -17.50 -6.94 14.69
N ARG A 15 -18.07 -7.84 13.86
CA ARG A 15 -17.68 -8.00 12.44
C ARG A 15 -17.79 -6.70 11.65
N ARG A 16 -18.74 -5.83 12.00
CA ARG A 16 -18.85 -4.47 11.43
C ARG A 16 -17.57 -3.66 11.66
N LEU A 17 -16.99 -3.70 12.86
CA LEU A 17 -15.75 -3.00 13.18
C LEU A 17 -14.60 -3.53 12.33
N PHE A 18 -14.43 -4.85 12.24
CA PHE A 18 -13.40 -5.46 11.38
C PHE A 18 -13.54 -5.07 9.91
N LEU A 19 -14.76 -5.00 9.39
CA LEU A 19 -15.01 -4.54 8.01
C LEU A 19 -14.62 -3.08 7.79
N LEU A 20 -14.97 -2.20 8.73
CA LEU A 20 -14.58 -0.79 8.67
C LEU A 20 -13.06 -0.62 8.77
N LEU A 21 -12.40 -1.40 9.64
CA LEU A 21 -10.93 -1.42 9.73
C LEU A 21 -10.28 -1.92 8.43
N CYS A 22 -10.87 -2.92 7.76
CA CYS A 22 -10.38 -3.39 6.46
C CYS A 22 -10.54 -2.33 5.37
N LEU A 23 -11.67 -1.61 5.37
CA LEU A 23 -11.88 -0.48 4.47
C LEU A 23 -10.89 0.65 4.72
N LEU A 24 -10.65 1.00 5.99
CA LEU A 24 -9.62 1.97 6.34
C LEU A 24 -8.23 1.51 5.89
N ALA A 25 -7.84 0.26 6.19
CA ALA A 25 -6.55 -0.29 5.76
C ALA A 25 -6.40 -0.30 4.23
N MET A 26 -7.49 -0.57 3.50
CA MET A 26 -7.49 -0.48 2.04
C MET A 26 -7.34 0.98 1.58
N SER A 27 -8.03 1.93 2.20
CA SER A 27 -7.87 3.36 1.92
C SER A 27 -6.44 3.82 2.15
N LEU A 28 -5.83 3.45 3.26
CA LEU A 28 -4.45 3.80 3.57
C LEU A 28 -3.50 3.18 2.55
N TYR A 29 -3.66 1.89 2.23
CA TYR A 29 -2.84 1.24 1.20
C TYR A 29 -2.97 1.90 -0.19
N THR A 30 -4.16 2.35 -0.57
CA THR A 30 -4.39 3.00 -1.87
C THR A 30 -3.87 4.42 -1.90
N PHE A 31 -3.92 5.13 -0.76
CA PHE A 31 -3.32 6.45 -0.58
C PHE A 31 -1.84 6.45 -0.99
N GLN A 32 -1.08 5.41 -0.61
CA GLN A 32 0.34 5.29 -0.92
C GLN A 32 0.67 5.14 -2.42
N ARG A 33 -0.32 4.87 -3.29
CA ARG A 33 -0.07 4.65 -4.73
C ARG A 33 0.47 5.89 -5.43
N ASP A 34 0.08 7.07 -4.97
CA ASP A 34 0.48 8.36 -5.56
C ASP A 34 1.84 8.85 -5.06
N GLU A 35 2.54 8.07 -4.22
CA GLU A 35 3.97 8.27 -3.95
C GLU A 35 4.79 8.08 -5.25
N LYS A 36 4.37 7.17 -6.15
CA LYS A 36 5.19 6.73 -7.29
C LYS A 36 5.58 7.85 -8.28
N PRO A 37 4.67 8.74 -8.71
CA PRO A 37 5.05 9.83 -9.60
C PRO A 37 6.00 10.82 -8.91
N MET A 38 5.82 11.07 -7.60
CA MET A 38 6.72 11.94 -6.84
C MET A 38 8.08 11.29 -6.61
N LEU A 39 8.14 9.97 -6.43
CA LEU A 39 9.39 9.21 -6.33
C LEU A 39 10.25 9.36 -7.60
N TYR A 40 9.64 9.50 -8.79
CA TYR A 40 10.39 9.81 -10.02
C TYR A 40 11.05 11.18 -9.94
N LEU A 41 10.27 12.22 -9.61
CA LEU A 41 10.80 13.58 -9.48
C LEU A 41 11.87 13.66 -8.39
N PHE A 42 11.67 12.95 -7.28
CA PHE A 42 12.64 12.85 -6.19
C PHE A 42 13.95 12.25 -6.68
N ALA A 43 13.90 11.12 -7.38
CA ALA A 43 15.10 10.46 -7.90
C ALA A 43 15.81 11.31 -8.96
N GLN A 44 15.05 12.02 -9.80
CA GLN A 44 15.60 12.96 -10.77
C GLN A 44 16.35 14.10 -10.06
N ASN A 45 15.75 14.73 -9.05
CA ASN A 45 16.35 15.87 -8.37
C ASN A 45 17.50 15.47 -7.42
N LYS A 46 17.35 14.37 -6.68
CA LYS A 46 18.34 13.95 -5.67
C LYS A 46 19.52 13.20 -6.27
N PHE A 47 19.29 12.38 -7.29
CA PHE A 47 20.29 11.47 -7.85
C PHE A 47 20.62 11.73 -9.33
N ASN A 48 20.03 12.77 -9.94
CA ASN A 48 20.15 13.06 -11.38
C ASN A 48 19.77 11.86 -12.25
N TRP A 49 18.81 11.05 -11.80
CA TRP A 49 18.32 9.92 -12.57
C TRP A 49 17.55 10.39 -13.79
N ASP A 50 17.87 9.78 -14.93
CA ASP A 50 17.07 9.88 -16.14
C ASP A 50 15.94 8.84 -16.15
N VAL A 51 15.13 8.86 -17.21
CA VAL A 51 14.02 7.92 -17.39
C VAL A 51 14.52 6.47 -17.42
N SER A 52 15.71 6.22 -17.99
CA SER A 52 16.29 4.88 -18.12
C SER A 52 16.68 4.29 -16.75
N ALA A 53 17.40 5.06 -15.93
CA ALA A 53 17.80 4.66 -14.59
C ALA A 53 16.59 4.42 -13.69
N PHE A 54 15.60 5.32 -13.73
CA PHE A 54 14.38 5.14 -12.96
C PHE A 54 13.58 3.92 -13.44
N SER A 55 13.45 3.71 -14.75
CA SER A 55 12.76 2.54 -15.30
C SER A 55 13.44 1.23 -14.89
N SER A 56 14.77 1.20 -14.84
CA SER A 56 15.54 0.05 -14.35
C SER A 56 15.23 -0.24 -12.87
N PHE A 57 15.20 0.80 -12.03
CA PHE A 57 14.77 0.66 -10.64
C PHE A 57 13.33 0.16 -10.50
N ARG A 58 12.38 0.69 -11.30
CA ARG A 58 10.98 0.27 -11.29
C ARG A 58 10.80 -1.19 -11.69
N THR A 59 11.56 -1.64 -12.70
CA THR A 59 11.58 -3.04 -13.13
C THR A 59 12.10 -3.93 -12.01
N PHE A 60 13.22 -3.55 -11.38
CA PHE A 60 13.77 -4.25 -10.23
C PHE A 60 12.74 -4.36 -9.09
N GLN A 61 12.15 -3.24 -8.66
CA GLN A 61 11.13 -3.24 -7.61
C GLN A 61 9.94 -4.13 -7.96
N SER A 62 9.47 -4.07 -9.21
CA SER A 62 8.31 -4.85 -9.65
C SER A 62 8.61 -6.36 -9.63
N ALA A 63 9.82 -6.78 -10.00
CA ALA A 63 10.23 -8.18 -9.91
C ALA A 63 10.16 -8.71 -8.47
N PHE A 64 10.68 -7.95 -7.50
CA PHE A 64 10.59 -8.31 -6.07
C PHE A 64 9.15 -8.31 -5.55
N PHE A 65 8.32 -7.38 -6.00
CA PHE A 65 6.90 -7.32 -5.64
C PHE A 65 6.12 -8.53 -6.16
N VAL A 66 6.39 -8.95 -7.40
CA VAL A 66 5.83 -10.18 -7.98
C VAL A 66 6.34 -11.40 -7.22
N GLY A 67 7.63 -11.49 -6.93
CA GLY A 67 8.21 -12.57 -6.13
C GLY A 67 7.59 -12.68 -4.74
N GLY A 68 7.43 -11.55 -4.04
CA GLY A 68 6.78 -11.50 -2.74
C GLY A 68 5.31 -11.94 -2.79
N LEU A 69 4.58 -11.61 -3.87
CA LEU A 69 3.20 -12.06 -4.04
C LEU A 69 3.10 -13.56 -4.38
N LEU A 70 3.89 -14.05 -5.33
CA LEU A 70 3.80 -15.42 -5.85
C LEU A 70 4.48 -16.46 -4.98
N ILE A 71 5.52 -16.07 -4.23
CA ILE A 71 6.31 -16.96 -3.39
C ILE A 71 6.08 -16.61 -1.92
N GLY A 72 6.32 -15.35 -1.54
CA GLY A 72 6.18 -14.89 -0.16
C GLY A 72 4.77 -15.11 0.39
N GLY A 73 3.74 -14.69 -0.34
CA GLY A 73 2.33 -14.88 0.04
C GLY A 73 1.98 -16.33 0.36
N PRO A 74 2.19 -17.28 -0.57
CA PRO A 74 1.96 -18.70 -0.31
C PRO A 74 2.78 -19.28 0.84
N ILE A 75 4.04 -18.86 1.03
CA ILE A 75 4.85 -19.29 2.19
C ILE A 75 4.17 -18.84 3.49
N LEU A 76 3.75 -17.58 3.60
CA LEU A 76 3.07 -17.07 4.80
C LEU A 76 1.74 -17.79 5.07
N VAL A 77 0.95 -18.04 4.01
CA VAL A 77 -0.39 -18.65 4.13
C VAL A 77 -0.34 -20.16 4.35
N ARG A 78 0.45 -20.90 3.56
CA ARG A 78 0.44 -22.37 3.53
C ARG A 78 1.61 -22.99 4.27
N GLY A 79 2.79 -22.38 4.15
CA GLY A 79 4.00 -22.84 4.84
C GLY A 79 3.93 -22.57 6.34
N LEU A 80 3.78 -21.29 6.70
CA LEU A 80 3.74 -20.84 8.10
C LEU A 80 2.33 -20.85 8.70
N LYS A 81 1.28 -21.04 7.89
CA LYS A 81 -0.13 -21.12 8.33
C LYS A 81 -0.57 -19.91 9.16
N LEU A 82 -0.07 -18.72 8.82
CA LEU A 82 -0.42 -17.50 9.54
C LEU A 82 -1.87 -17.09 9.25
N LYS A 83 -2.53 -16.47 10.25
CA LYS A 83 -3.86 -15.88 10.06
C LYS A 83 -3.77 -14.66 9.15
N ASP A 84 -4.82 -14.40 8.38
CA ASP A 84 -4.90 -13.27 7.44
C ASP A 84 -4.45 -11.93 8.05
N THR A 85 -4.86 -11.64 9.29
CA THR A 85 -4.47 -10.41 10.00
C THR A 85 -2.96 -10.28 10.20
N PHE A 86 -2.25 -11.37 10.54
CA PHE A 86 -0.79 -11.34 10.67
C PHE A 86 -0.11 -11.09 9.34
N ILE A 87 -0.61 -11.70 8.27
CA ILE A 87 -0.04 -11.51 6.93
C ILE A 87 -0.22 -10.06 6.45
N ILE A 88 -1.39 -9.48 6.71
CA ILE A 88 -1.65 -8.05 6.45
C ILE A 88 -0.68 -7.17 7.23
N MET A 89 -0.47 -7.44 8.53
CA MET A 89 0.46 -6.67 9.37
C MET A 89 1.91 -6.80 8.89
N ILE A 90 2.36 -8.00 8.50
CA ILE A 90 3.71 -8.21 7.96
C ILE A 90 3.91 -7.41 6.68
N GLY A 91 2.96 -7.46 5.75
CA GLY A 91 3.05 -6.71 4.49
C GLY A 91 3.06 -5.19 4.72
N ALA A 92 2.21 -4.70 5.64
CA ALA A 92 2.18 -3.28 6.03
C ALA A 92 3.49 -2.84 6.71
N LEU A 93 4.03 -3.64 7.63
CA LEU A 93 5.31 -3.37 8.29
C LEU A 93 6.47 -3.35 7.28
N SER A 94 6.45 -4.27 6.31
CA SER A 94 7.41 -4.28 5.19
C SER A 94 7.38 -2.97 4.40
N HIS A 95 6.19 -2.41 4.14
CA HIS A 95 6.06 -1.06 3.54
C HIS A 95 6.62 0.04 4.43
N LEU A 96 6.29 0.02 5.73
CA LEU A 96 6.71 1.02 6.70
C LEU A 96 8.23 1.06 6.83
N VAL A 97 8.87 -0.10 7.02
CA VAL A 97 10.33 -0.20 7.12
C VAL A 97 11.01 0.27 5.84
N ALA A 98 10.45 -0.04 4.66
CA ALA A 98 10.99 0.47 3.40
C ALA A 98 10.97 2.00 3.31
N ARG A 99 9.97 2.69 3.87
CA ARG A 99 9.93 4.16 3.88
C ARG A 99 10.97 4.73 4.83
N ILE A 100 11.20 4.09 5.97
CA ILE A 100 12.30 4.47 6.87
C ILE A 100 13.65 4.36 6.12
N ILE A 101 13.86 3.29 5.35
CA ILE A 101 15.05 3.10 4.52
C ILE A 101 15.16 4.21 3.45
N PHE A 102 14.06 4.59 2.81
CA PHE A 102 14.06 5.66 1.80
C PHE A 102 14.38 7.04 2.41
N ILE A 103 13.85 7.34 3.60
CA ILE A 103 14.11 8.58 4.33
C ILE A 103 15.57 8.66 4.79
N ALA A 104 16.10 7.58 5.35
CA ALA A 104 17.49 7.52 5.82
C ALA A 104 18.53 7.47 4.68
N GLY A 105 18.08 7.17 3.46
CA GLY A 105 18.94 6.86 2.33
C GLY A 105 19.58 8.07 1.67
N ASN A 106 20.92 8.08 1.62
CA ASN A 106 21.72 9.13 0.96
C ASN A 106 22.28 8.72 -0.40
N SER A 107 21.96 7.50 -0.88
CA SER A 107 22.41 7.03 -2.18
C SER A 107 21.35 6.16 -2.85
N PRO A 108 21.42 5.95 -4.17
CA PRO A 108 20.40 5.18 -4.86
C PRO A 108 20.27 3.72 -4.39
N LYS A 109 21.35 3.15 -3.83
CA LYS A 109 21.36 1.78 -3.28
C LYS A 109 20.30 1.59 -2.17
N TRP A 110 19.99 2.65 -1.42
CA TRP A 110 18.94 2.62 -0.39
C TRP A 110 17.55 2.45 -0.99
N LEU A 111 17.27 3.03 -2.17
CA LEU A 111 16.00 2.82 -2.87
C LEU A 111 15.86 1.36 -3.31
N TYR A 112 16.91 0.74 -3.83
CA TYR A 112 16.92 -0.68 -4.16
C TYR A 112 16.73 -1.57 -2.92
N GLY A 113 17.44 -1.28 -1.82
CA GLY A 113 17.29 -2.01 -0.55
C GLY A 113 15.87 -1.91 0.03
N GLY A 114 15.26 -0.71 0.00
CA GLY A 114 13.89 -0.53 0.45
C GLY A 114 12.88 -1.21 -0.49
N ALA A 115 13.14 -1.28 -1.80
CA ALA A 115 12.32 -2.05 -2.74
C ALA A 115 12.31 -3.55 -2.42
N VAL A 116 13.46 -4.13 -2.08
CA VAL A 116 13.55 -5.52 -1.59
C VAL A 116 12.80 -5.68 -0.28
N THR A 117 12.98 -4.74 0.65
CA THR A 117 12.32 -4.76 1.96
C THR A 117 10.80 -4.71 1.84
N ALA A 118 10.27 -3.92 0.89
CA ALA A 118 8.86 -3.77 0.63
C ALA A 118 8.22 -4.95 -0.13
N CYS A 119 8.96 -6.02 -0.46
CA CYS A 119 8.51 -7.07 -1.38
C CYS A 119 7.21 -7.78 -0.94
N LEU A 120 6.93 -7.85 0.36
CA LEU A 120 5.70 -8.47 0.90
C LEU A 120 4.49 -7.54 0.90
N GLY A 121 4.68 -6.26 0.60
CA GLY A 121 3.63 -5.25 0.52
C GLY A 121 2.44 -5.60 -0.38
N PRO A 122 2.68 -6.03 -1.64
CA PRO A 122 1.63 -6.41 -2.58
C PRO A 122 0.72 -7.56 -2.11
N VAL A 123 1.11 -8.32 -1.08
CA VAL A 123 0.29 -9.38 -0.49
C VAL A 123 -0.92 -8.79 0.25
N VAL A 124 -0.78 -7.59 0.84
CA VAL A 124 -1.79 -6.92 1.68
C VAL A 124 -3.16 -6.84 1.00
N PRO A 125 -3.33 -6.21 -0.19
CA PRO A 125 -4.65 -6.05 -0.81
C PRO A 125 -5.30 -7.40 -1.17
N SER A 126 -4.51 -8.42 -1.52
CA SER A 126 -5.01 -9.76 -1.87
C SER A 126 -5.56 -10.48 -0.63
N VAL A 127 -4.79 -10.49 0.46
CA VAL A 127 -5.22 -11.12 1.72
C VAL A 127 -6.35 -10.35 2.37
N LEU A 128 -6.36 -9.02 2.29
CA LEU A 128 -7.43 -8.17 2.83
C LEU A 128 -8.76 -8.44 2.14
N ARG A 129 -8.78 -8.56 0.80
CA ARG A 129 -10.00 -8.96 0.07
C ARG A 129 -10.46 -10.38 0.44
N SER A 130 -9.53 -11.32 0.60
CA SER A 130 -9.86 -12.67 1.08
C SER A 130 -10.48 -12.64 2.48
N PHE A 131 -9.90 -11.89 3.41
CA PHE A 131 -10.38 -11.74 4.77
C PHE A 131 -11.78 -11.11 4.83
N VAL A 132 -12.01 -10.03 4.08
CA VAL A 132 -13.33 -9.39 3.97
C VAL A 132 -14.38 -10.39 3.46
N SER A 133 -14.05 -11.23 2.49
CA SER A 133 -14.98 -12.24 1.96
C SER A 133 -15.42 -13.29 3.00
N LYS A 134 -14.56 -13.59 3.97
CA LYS A 134 -14.83 -14.52 5.09
C LYS A 134 -15.68 -13.87 6.18
N LEU A 135 -15.58 -12.55 6.35
CA LEU A 135 -16.34 -11.79 7.35
C LEU A 135 -17.81 -11.57 6.98
N ILE A 136 -18.14 -11.57 5.68
CA ILE A 136 -19.47 -11.21 5.17
C ILE A 136 -20.22 -12.38 4.52
N PRO A 137 -21.55 -12.44 4.69
CA PRO A 137 -22.38 -13.40 3.97
C PRO A 137 -22.29 -13.20 2.46
N SER A 138 -22.47 -14.28 1.69
CA SER A 138 -22.43 -14.25 0.22
C SER A 138 -23.37 -13.21 -0.39
N SER A 139 -24.54 -12.97 0.21
CA SER A 139 -25.53 -11.97 -0.26
C SER A 139 -25.03 -10.53 -0.22
N ASP A 140 -24.07 -10.22 0.65
CA ASP A 140 -23.52 -8.87 0.83
C ASP A 140 -22.14 -8.71 0.17
N ARG A 141 -21.51 -9.79 -0.31
CA ARG A 141 -20.13 -9.77 -0.85
C ARG A 141 -19.95 -8.78 -1.99
N GLY A 142 -20.80 -8.86 -3.02
CA GLY A 142 -20.70 -7.96 -4.17
C GLY A 142 -20.85 -6.48 -3.77
N LYS A 143 -21.76 -6.20 -2.82
CA LYS A 143 -22.02 -4.84 -2.32
C LYS A 143 -20.83 -4.27 -1.55
N VAL A 144 -20.19 -5.08 -0.71
CA VAL A 144 -19.01 -4.66 0.07
C VAL A 144 -17.77 -4.58 -0.83
N PHE A 145 -17.59 -5.49 -1.78
CA PHE A 145 -16.51 -5.38 -2.76
C PHE A 145 -16.65 -4.14 -3.64
N ALA A 146 -17.87 -3.75 -4.02
CA ALA A 146 -18.11 -2.48 -4.69
C ALA A 146 -17.63 -1.29 -3.85
N MET A 147 -17.85 -1.29 -2.52
CA MET A 147 -17.30 -0.24 -1.64
C MET A 147 -15.76 -0.25 -1.60
N LEU A 148 -15.13 -1.43 -1.56
CA LEU A 148 -13.66 -1.52 -1.65
C LEU A 148 -13.14 -0.95 -2.98
N THR A 149 -13.83 -1.20 -4.09
CA THR A 149 -13.50 -0.61 -5.39
C THR A 149 -13.65 0.91 -5.39
N VAL A 150 -14.70 1.45 -4.77
CA VAL A 150 -14.87 2.91 -4.59
C VAL A 150 -13.71 3.50 -3.80
N THR A 151 -13.27 2.85 -2.73
CA THR A 151 -12.08 3.26 -1.97
C THR A 151 -10.80 3.20 -2.82
N ASP A 152 -10.66 2.14 -3.65
CA ASP A 152 -9.53 1.95 -4.56
C ASP A 152 -9.38 3.09 -5.58
N THR A 153 -10.48 3.76 -5.96
CA THR A 153 -10.49 4.84 -6.97
C THR A 153 -10.61 6.24 -6.38
N ALA A 154 -11.42 6.43 -5.33
CA ALA A 154 -11.67 7.75 -4.75
C ALA A 154 -10.49 8.27 -3.93
N VAL A 155 -9.81 7.40 -3.17
CA VAL A 155 -8.68 7.82 -2.34
C VAL A 155 -7.53 8.39 -3.19
N PRO A 156 -7.09 7.74 -4.30
CA PRO A 156 -6.10 8.29 -5.22
C PRO A 156 -6.35 9.73 -5.70
N MET A 157 -7.62 10.12 -5.87
CA MET A 157 -7.95 11.49 -6.29
C MET A 157 -7.51 12.54 -5.26
N ILE A 158 -7.58 12.19 -3.99
CA ILE A 158 -7.19 13.06 -2.88
C ILE A 158 -5.68 12.92 -2.61
N SER A 159 -5.16 11.69 -2.53
CA SER A 159 -3.75 11.46 -2.23
C SER A 159 -2.84 12.08 -3.28
N GLY A 160 -3.16 11.98 -4.57
CA GLY A 160 -2.37 12.61 -5.63
C GLY A 160 -2.17 14.11 -5.42
N THR A 161 -3.22 14.82 -5.02
CA THR A 161 -3.14 16.25 -4.70
C THR A 161 -2.25 16.51 -3.49
N ILE A 162 -2.39 15.71 -2.43
CA ILE A 162 -1.58 15.84 -1.21
C ILE A 162 -0.09 15.62 -1.52
N TYR A 163 0.26 14.55 -2.23
CA TYR A 163 1.64 14.26 -2.60
C TYR A 163 2.26 15.38 -3.44
N VAL A 164 1.51 15.93 -4.40
CA VAL A 164 1.99 17.06 -5.23
C VAL A 164 2.23 18.31 -4.38
N LEU A 165 1.29 18.67 -3.49
CA LEU A 165 1.42 19.86 -2.64
C LEU A 165 2.59 19.72 -1.66
N VAL A 166 2.71 18.57 -0.99
CA VAL A 166 3.80 18.29 -0.06
C VAL A 166 5.13 18.29 -0.77
N TYR A 167 5.25 17.60 -1.91
CA TYR A 167 6.50 17.54 -2.66
C TYR A 167 6.93 18.93 -3.14
N LYS A 168 6.02 19.75 -3.67
CA LYS A 168 6.31 21.13 -4.06
C LYS A 168 6.79 21.99 -2.89
N ALA A 169 6.14 21.88 -1.74
CA ALA A 169 6.52 22.65 -0.54
C ALA A 169 7.86 22.20 0.06
N ALA A 170 8.20 20.91 -0.06
CA ALA A 170 9.38 20.33 0.58
C ALA A 170 10.60 20.21 -0.34
N LEU A 171 10.43 20.43 -1.65
CA LEU A 171 11.41 20.13 -2.69
C LEU A 171 12.82 20.65 -2.39
N THR A 172 12.92 21.89 -1.90
CA THR A 172 14.20 22.57 -1.67
C THR A 172 14.79 22.35 -0.28
N THR A 173 14.00 21.87 0.68
CA THR A 173 14.37 21.84 2.09
C THR A 173 14.54 20.41 2.61
N TYR A 174 13.56 19.55 2.35
CA TYR A 174 13.55 18.17 2.82
C TYR A 174 12.72 17.28 1.87
N PRO A 175 13.24 16.94 0.69
CA PRO A 175 12.50 16.22 -0.34
C PRO A 175 12.06 14.81 0.11
N GLU A 176 12.70 14.23 1.13
CA GLU A 176 12.32 12.98 1.79
C GLU A 176 10.98 13.06 2.53
N LEU A 177 10.43 14.26 2.75
CA LEU A 177 9.13 14.48 3.39
C LEU A 177 8.01 13.70 2.68
N LEU A 178 8.13 13.46 1.38
CA LEU A 178 7.16 12.67 0.62
C LEU A 178 7.00 11.24 1.21
N PHE A 179 8.10 10.63 1.67
CA PHE A 179 8.07 9.29 2.27
C PHE A 179 7.53 9.31 3.69
N LEU A 180 7.66 10.43 4.41
CA LEU A 180 7.03 10.61 5.71
C LEU A 180 5.51 10.67 5.60
N VAL A 181 4.97 11.29 4.54
CA VAL A 181 3.52 11.24 4.25
C VAL A 181 3.07 9.80 4.12
N THR A 182 3.79 8.98 3.36
CA THR A 182 3.50 7.55 3.21
C THR A 182 3.74 6.75 4.50
N LEU A 183 4.66 7.17 5.36
CA LEU A 183 4.93 6.51 6.64
C LEU A 183 3.76 6.69 7.62
N VAL A 184 3.12 7.85 7.63
CA VAL A 184 2.01 8.19 8.56
C VAL A 184 0.63 7.87 8.00
N THR A 185 0.54 7.43 6.74
CA THR A 185 -0.72 7.02 6.07
C THR A 185 -0.71 5.53 5.78
#